data_AF-A0A2G9T5P2-F1
#
_entry.id   AF-A0A2G9T5P2-F1
#
_cell.length_a   1.000
_cell.length_b   1.000
_cell.length_c   1.000
_cell.angle_alpha   90.00
_cell.angle_beta   90.00
_cell.angle_gamma   90.00
#
_symmetry.space_group_name_H-M   'P 1'
#
loop_
_entity.id
_entity.type
_entity.pdbx_description
1 polymer ?
#
loop_
_entity_poly.entity_id
_entity_poly.type
_entity_poly.pdbx_seq_one_letter_code
_entity_poly.pdbx_strand_id
1 'polypeptide(L)'
;MGIRTVAVHSDVDSGSLHVRLADEAVCVGPAPTSESYLRADRILEAVKQTGAQAVHPGYGFLSENTKFAAELEKSGAVFIGPNSKAILDMGDKIHSKKIATEAKLCL
;
A
#
# COMPACT_ATOMS: atom_id res chain seq x y z
N MET A 1 -11.47 17.69 4.24
CA MET A 1 -10.97 17.58 2.85
C MET A 1 -12.01 17.01 1.87
N GLY A 2 -13.14 16.43 2.32
CA GLY A 2 -14.21 16.02 1.39
C GLY A 2 -13.83 14.87 0.45
N ILE A 3 -12.81 14.10 0.79
CA ILE A 3 -12.32 12.95 0.02
C ILE A 3 -13.17 11.74 0.43
N ARG A 4 -13.74 11.03 -0.56
CA ARG A 4 -14.44 9.76 -0.33
C ARG A 4 -13.44 8.67 0.04
N THR A 5 -13.83 7.82 0.98
CA THR A 5 -12.97 6.82 1.60
C THR A 5 -13.42 5.41 1.26
N VAL A 6 -12.46 4.56 0.93
CA VAL A 6 -12.67 3.13 0.70
C VAL A 6 -11.79 2.36 1.68
N ALA A 7 -12.39 1.47 2.47
CA ALA A 7 -11.66 0.54 3.33
C ALA A 7 -11.54 -0.84 2.66
N VAL A 8 -10.39 -1.49 2.83
CA VAL A 8 -10.26 -2.93 2.56
C VAL A 8 -10.31 -3.71 3.88
N HIS A 9 -10.86 -4.92 3.84
CA HIS A 9 -10.94 -5.78 5.01
C HIS A 9 -10.84 -7.27 4.66
N SER A 10 -10.43 -8.09 5.62
CA SER A 10 -10.64 -9.54 5.56
C SER A 10 -12.09 -9.89 5.91
N ASP A 11 -12.55 -11.10 5.61
CA ASP A 11 -13.90 -11.58 5.95
C ASP A 11 -14.28 -11.36 7.42
N VAL A 12 -13.38 -11.70 8.34
CA VAL A 12 -13.57 -11.54 9.80
C VAL A 12 -13.51 -10.09 10.26
N ASP A 13 -12.90 -9.20 9.46
CA ASP A 13 -12.77 -7.77 9.77
C ASP A 13 -13.92 -6.92 9.21
N SER A 14 -14.94 -7.53 8.59
CA SER A 14 -16.10 -6.83 8.03
C SER A 14 -16.83 -5.91 9.02
N GLY A 15 -16.74 -6.21 10.32
CA GLY A 15 -17.31 -5.42 11.40
C GLY A 15 -16.34 -4.44 12.07
N SER A 16 -15.09 -4.33 11.61
CA SER A 16 -14.05 -3.53 12.25
C SER A 16 -14.32 -2.02 12.15
N LEU A 17 -13.74 -1.24 13.07
CA LEU A 17 -14.01 0.19 13.18
C LEU A 17 -13.68 0.96 11.89
N HIS A 18 -12.55 0.66 11.25
CA HIS A 18 -12.13 1.35 10.02
C HIS A 18 -13.10 1.09 8.85
N VAL A 19 -13.72 -0.08 8.81
CA VAL A 19 -14.74 -0.44 7.82
C VAL A 19 -16.00 0.40 8.03
N ARG A 20 -16.45 0.54 9.30
CA ARG A 20 -17.65 1.31 9.62
C ARG A 20 -17.49 2.82 9.42
N LEU A 21 -16.26 3.31 9.45
CA LEU A 21 -15.95 4.73 9.27
C LEU A 21 -15.73 5.12 7.79
N ALA A 22 -15.51 4.15 6.90
CA ALA A 22 -15.34 4.40 5.49
C ALA A 22 -16.69 4.55 4.76
N ASP A 23 -16.69 5.31 3.67
CA ASP A 23 -17.89 5.49 2.83
C ASP A 23 -18.22 4.22 2.03
N GLU A 24 -17.20 3.44 1.69
CA GLU A 24 -17.30 2.17 0.97
C GLU A 24 -16.30 1.15 1.55
N ALA A 25 -16.61 -0.14 1.43
CA ALA A 25 -15.75 -1.20 1.91
C ALA A 25 -15.69 -2.39 0.95
N VAL A 26 -14.50 -2.99 0.79
CA VAL A 26 -14.26 -4.15 -0.07
C VAL A 26 -13.58 -5.28 0.70
N CYS A 27 -14.16 -6.48 0.63
CA CYS A 27 -13.55 -7.68 1.16
C CYS A 27 -12.43 -8.16 0.23
N VAL A 28 -11.20 -8.29 0.74
CA VAL A 28 -10.02 -8.65 -0.06
C VAL A 28 -9.52 -10.08 0.19
N GLY A 29 -10.16 -10.84 1.08
CA GLY A 29 -9.81 -12.24 1.32
C GLY A 29 -10.20 -12.75 2.71
N PRO A 30 -9.80 -13.98 3.05
CA PRO A 30 -10.07 -14.59 4.35
C PRO A 30 -9.17 -14.03 5.47
N ALA A 31 -9.44 -14.45 6.70
CA ALA A 31 -8.74 -13.99 7.91
C ALA A 31 -7.20 -13.99 7.86
N PRO A 32 -6.50 -14.98 7.25
CA PRO A 32 -5.05 -14.94 7.17
C PRO A 32 -4.56 -13.75 6.36
N THR A 33 -3.69 -12.93 6.95
CA THR A 33 -3.14 -11.73 6.30
C THR A 33 -2.44 -12.05 4.97
N SER A 34 -1.76 -13.20 4.89
CA SER A 34 -1.13 -13.68 3.65
C SER A 34 -2.09 -13.90 2.49
N GLU A 35 -3.38 -14.07 2.80
CA GLU A 35 -4.45 -14.32 1.85
C GLU A 35 -5.43 -13.14 1.72
N SER A 36 -5.28 -12.08 2.53
CA SER A 36 -6.06 -10.85 2.48
C SER A 36 -5.16 -9.60 2.30
N TYR A 37 -4.71 -8.97 3.39
CA TYR A 37 -4.02 -7.68 3.33
C TYR A 37 -2.65 -7.70 2.62
N LEU A 38 -2.01 -8.86 2.52
CA LEU A 38 -0.76 -9.02 1.75
C LEU A 38 -0.99 -9.42 0.29
N ARG A 39 -2.25 -9.60 -0.13
CA ARG A 39 -2.62 -9.88 -1.52
C ARG A 39 -2.72 -8.59 -2.32
N ALA A 40 -1.56 -8.14 -2.80
CA ALA A 40 -1.43 -6.98 -3.69
C ALA A 40 -2.39 -7.05 -4.89
N ASP A 41 -2.58 -8.22 -5.48
CA ASP A 41 -3.51 -8.46 -6.59
C ASP A 41 -4.97 -8.15 -6.22
N ARG A 42 -5.40 -8.55 -5.02
CA ARG A 42 -6.76 -8.29 -4.51
C ARG A 42 -6.99 -6.81 -4.24
N ILE A 43 -5.98 -6.13 -3.69
CA ILE A 43 -6.05 -4.69 -3.40
C ILE A 43 -6.05 -3.88 -4.71
N LEU A 44 -5.22 -4.24 -5.69
CA LEU A 44 -5.24 -3.60 -7.01
C LEU A 44 -6.58 -3.77 -7.71
N GLU A 45 -7.22 -4.93 -7.56
CA GLU A 45 -8.57 -5.16 -8.07
C GLU A 45 -9.62 -4.29 -7.34
N ALA A 46 -9.54 -4.18 -6.01
CA ALA A 46 -10.41 -3.28 -5.25
C ALA A 46 -10.26 -1.81 -5.68
N VAL A 47 -9.03 -1.36 -5.97
CA VAL A 47 -8.76 -0.01 -6.49
C VAL A 47 -9.46 0.21 -7.84
N LYS A 48 -9.40 -0.77 -8.73
CA LYS A 48 -10.09 -0.70 -10.04
C LYS A 48 -11.61 -0.69 -9.89
N GLN A 49 -12.16 -1.55 -9.05
CA GLN A 49 -13.60 -1.70 -8.85
C GLN A 49 -14.24 -0.43 -8.24
N THR A 50 -13.57 0.16 -7.26
CA THR A 50 -14.05 1.37 -6.57
C THR A 50 -13.70 2.67 -7.30
N GLY A 51 -12.80 2.61 -8.28
CA GLY A 51 -12.28 3.80 -8.97
C GLY A 51 -11.42 4.68 -8.07
N ALA A 52 -10.80 4.10 -7.03
CA ALA A 52 -9.95 4.84 -6.11
C ALA A 52 -8.75 5.47 -6.86
N GLN A 53 -8.55 6.77 -6.64
CA GLN A 53 -7.50 7.55 -7.32
C GLN A 53 -6.17 7.53 -6.57
N ALA A 54 -6.18 7.15 -5.30
CA ALA A 54 -5.00 7.07 -4.46
C ALA A 54 -5.16 5.97 -3.42
N VAL A 55 -4.05 5.37 -3.01
CA VAL A 55 -3.97 4.34 -1.97
C VAL A 55 -3.02 4.81 -0.89
N HIS A 56 -3.52 4.87 0.34
CA HIS A 56 -2.70 5.05 1.53
C HIS A 56 -2.43 3.69 2.18
N PRO A 57 -1.20 3.16 2.15
CA PRO A 57 -0.91 1.81 2.63
C PRO A 57 -0.82 1.72 4.17
N GLY A 58 -0.78 2.85 4.87
CA GLY A 58 -0.48 2.85 6.30
C GLY A 58 0.99 2.51 6.52
N TYR A 59 1.22 1.58 7.45
CA TYR A 59 2.54 1.05 7.80
C TYR A 59 2.49 -0.48 7.87
N GLY A 60 3.64 -1.12 7.67
CA GLY A 60 3.69 -2.58 7.51
C GLY A 60 2.94 -3.04 6.26
N PHE A 61 2.63 -4.34 6.20
CA PHE A 61 1.98 -4.96 5.04
C PHE A 61 2.68 -4.63 3.72
N LEU A 62 2.04 -3.84 2.85
CA LEU A 62 2.53 -3.47 1.54
C LEU A 62 3.11 -2.05 1.49
N SER A 63 3.23 -1.35 2.62
CA SER A 63 3.72 0.05 2.68
C SER A 63 5.14 0.23 2.15
N GLU A 64 5.95 -0.82 2.19
CA GLU A 64 7.34 -0.82 1.74
C GLU A 64 7.57 -1.88 0.64
N ASN A 65 6.49 -2.31 -0.03
CA ASN A 65 6.59 -3.26 -1.12
C ASN A 65 6.78 -2.52 -2.45
N THR A 66 8.01 -2.52 -2.97
CA THR A 66 8.38 -1.90 -4.25
C THR A 66 7.45 -2.29 -5.40
N LYS A 67 7.08 -3.57 -5.50
CA LYS A 67 6.25 -4.08 -6.61
C LYS A 67 4.84 -3.51 -6.52
N PHE A 68 4.26 -3.49 -5.32
CA PHE A 68 2.92 -2.95 -5.11
C PHE A 68 2.84 -1.45 -5.44
N ALA A 69 3.80 -0.65 -4.96
CA ALA A 69 3.86 0.77 -5.30
C ALA A 69 3.99 0.99 -6.81
N ALA A 70 4.87 0.23 -7.48
CA ALA A 70 5.05 0.32 -8.93
C ALA A 70 3.80 -0.09 -9.73
N GLU A 71 3.06 -1.11 -9.28
CA GLU A 71 1.82 -1.53 -9.95
C GLU A 71 0.68 -0.50 -9.76
N LEU A 72 0.62 0.18 -8.63
CA LEU A 72 -0.31 1.31 -8.44
C LEU A 72 0.04 2.49 -9.34
N GLU A 73 1.32 2.87 -9.42
CA GLU A 73 1.81 3.91 -10.32
C GLU A 73 1.42 3.59 -11.78
N LYS A 74 1.55 2.33 -12.21
CA LYS A 74 1.15 1.87 -13.55
C LYS A 74 -0.36 1.86 -13.77
N SER A 75 -1.15 1.58 -12.74
CA SER A 75 -2.62 1.59 -12.85
C SER A 75 -3.21 3.01 -12.88
N GLY A 76 -2.39 4.03 -12.60
CA GLY A 76 -2.79 5.43 -12.53
C GLY A 76 -3.27 5.85 -11.14
N ALA A 77 -3.22 4.97 -10.15
CA ALA A 77 -3.52 5.30 -8.76
C ALA A 77 -2.27 5.85 -8.06
N VAL A 78 -2.43 6.92 -7.30
CA VAL A 78 -1.32 7.51 -6.53
C VAL A 78 -1.04 6.65 -5.30
N PHE A 79 0.18 6.14 -5.18
CA PHE A 79 0.66 5.57 -3.92
C PHE A 79 1.03 6.71 -2.96
N ILE A 80 0.30 6.86 -1.86
CA ILE A 80 0.57 7.90 -0.85
C ILE A 80 1.70 7.40 0.06
N GLY A 81 2.94 7.65 -0.37
CA GLY A 81 4.16 7.25 0.31
C GLY A 81 5.40 7.57 -0.53
N PRO A 82 6.58 7.03 -0.18
CA PRO A 82 7.75 7.10 -1.05
C PRO A 82 7.47 6.41 -2.39
N ASN A 83 8.03 6.93 -3.48
CA ASN A 83 7.91 6.29 -4.79
C ASN A 83 8.58 4.91 -4.81
N SER A 84 8.20 4.07 -5.78
CA SER A 84 8.69 2.68 -5.90
C SER A 84 10.22 2.58 -5.92
N LYS A 85 10.91 3.52 -6.58
CA LYS A 85 12.38 3.59 -6.62
C LYS A 85 12.99 3.84 -5.23
N ALA A 86 12.48 4.82 -4.48
CA ALA A 86 13.00 5.12 -3.15
C ALA A 86 12.84 3.93 -2.18
N ILE A 87 11.71 3.22 -2.27
CA ILE A 87 11.46 1.99 -1.48
C ILE A 87 12.52 0.93 -1.81
N LEU A 88 12.79 0.71 -3.11
CA LEU A 88 13.80 -0.26 -3.54
C LEU A 88 15.20 0.12 -3.07
N ASP A 89 15.57 1.39 -3.29
CA ASP A 89 16.90 1.91 -3.02
C ASP A 89 17.25 1.79 -1.52
N MET A 90 16.26 2.04 -0.66
CA MET A 90 16.44 1.99 0.80
C MET A 90 16.24 0.60 1.42
N GLY A 91 15.57 -0.32 0.71
CA GLY A 91 15.34 -1.69 1.19
C GLY A 91 16.58 -2.59 1.15
N ASP A 92 17.58 -2.26 0.32
CA ASP A 92 18.85 -2.98 0.27
C ASP A 92 19.91 -2.31 1.16
N LYS A 93 20.42 -3.07 2.13
CA LYS A 93 21.40 -2.58 3.12
C LYS A 93 22.72 -2.09 2.50
N ILE A 94 23.17 -2.71 1.41
CA ILE A 94 24.43 -2.34 0.76
C ILE A 94 24.21 -1.11 -0.11
N HIS A 95 23.13 -1.11 -0.89
CA HIS A 95 22.78 -0.02 -1.79
C HIS A 95 22.47 1.27 -1.04
N SER A 96 21.67 1.21 0.03
CA SER A 96 21.36 2.35 0.89
C SER A 96 22.62 3.01 1.47
N LYS A 97 23.61 2.22 1.91
CA LYS A 97 24.92 2.75 2.37
C LYS A 97 25.69 3.48 1.27
N LYS A 98 25.65 2.99 0.02
CA LYS A 98 26.30 3.67 -1.11
C LYS A 98 25.66 5.04 -1.34
N ILE A 99 24.33 5.09 -1.42
CA ILE A 99 23.57 6.33 -1.57
C ILE A 99 23.87 7.31 -0.44
N ALA A 100 23.89 6.83 0.81
CA ALA A 100 24.19 7.68 1.97
C ALA A 100 25.62 8.25 1.91
N THR A 101 26.60 7.46 1.49
CA THR A 101 27.99 7.92 1.31
C THR A 101 28.08 8.99 0.22
N GLU A 102 27.45 8.74 -0.93
CA GLU A 102 27.41 9.69 -2.06
C GLU A 102 26.72 11.00 -1.67
N ALA A 103 25.69 10.92 -0.84
CA ALA A 103 24.99 12.07 -0.26
C ALA A 103 25.74 12.74 0.92
N LYS A 104 26.94 12.25 1.28
CA LYS A 104 27.78 12.75 2.39
C LYS A 104 27.10 12.66 3.77
N LEU A 105 26.27 11.64 3.97
CA LEU A 105 25.70 11.33 5.28
C LEU A 105 26.72 10.54 6.12
N CYS A 106 26.71 10.78 7.43
CA CYS A 106 27.47 9.96 8.36
C CYS A 106 26.84 8.56 8.44
N LEU A 107 27.64 7.51 8.31
CA LEU A 107 27.21 6.10 8.27
C LEU A 107 27.71 5.27 9.45
#